data_AF-A0A6I2R2F5-F1
#
_entry.id   AF-A0A6I2R2F5-F1
#
_cell.length_a   1.000
_cell.length_b   1.000
_cell.length_c   1.000
_cell.angle_alpha   90.00
_cell.angle_beta   90.00
_cell.angle_gamma   90.00
#
_symmetry.space_group_name_H-M   'P 1'
#
loop_
_entity.id
_entity.type
_entity.pdbx_description
1 polymer ?
#
loop_
_entity_poly.entity_id
_entity_poly.type
_entity_poly.pdbx_seq_one_letter_code
_entity_poly.pdbx_strand_id
1 'polypeptide(L)'
;MKMPASFAEFSDALQKARIKDGSFCKNELTCIHYNGLTHAMIGWNANLYDLNLFAQRLASLTEEQKKGMDALLKIKQNHRVAPIPLNQLINLTYNTDICCFAPRVSNHEELGAFLYANEMLSNEAMALLDTTEEGSGFQERLLELLGEQHQEDHGGVFTDFGYAELGGEIKDIYVCQSNETACFHRSDAPVVLEVRKGFFNDPSYDNDKTAVLNLPAADAGIWRAVEKVDAASVDECAFRCVDCLIPFLRDAINNAIDDEDGIEQADEFAKRLAQIEREWPESDMVKYKALLSVVDHPSLQDATRLMGEIDQYELRPEVAQTWGYAEMMFREKYSALPEELFQTPQAAQIGQKMLDDRLGVITEYGLIRRKDGQPLPVFQPEQEIGQGLEMM
;
A
#
# COMPACT_ATOMS: atom_id res chain seq x y z
N MET A 1 -1.29 -7.41 -3.51
CA MET A 1 -1.57 -6.00 -3.17
C MET A 1 -0.31 -5.36 -2.61
N LYS A 2 0.01 -4.12 -2.98
CA LYS A 2 1.13 -3.35 -2.41
C LYS A 2 0.68 -2.68 -1.11
N MET A 3 1.56 -2.59 -0.13
CA MET A 3 1.31 -1.86 1.13
C MET A 3 2.40 -0.80 1.36
N PRO A 4 2.10 0.33 2.03
CA PRO A 4 0.78 0.70 2.55
C PRO A 4 -0.23 0.97 1.42
N ALA A 5 -1.45 0.47 1.61
CA ALA A 5 -2.60 0.65 0.72
C ALA A 5 -3.57 1.65 1.35
N SER A 6 -4.24 2.43 0.50
CA SER A 6 -5.40 3.23 0.93
C SER A 6 -6.55 2.31 1.35
N PHE A 7 -7.56 2.87 2.02
CA PHE A 7 -8.76 2.10 2.37
C PHE A 7 -9.45 1.54 1.11
N ALA A 8 -9.53 2.34 0.05
CA ALA A 8 -10.15 1.94 -1.19
C ALA A 8 -9.37 0.82 -1.88
N GLU A 9 -8.04 0.93 -1.98
CA GLU A 9 -7.16 -0.12 -2.54
C GLU A 9 -7.26 -1.43 -1.74
N PHE A 10 -7.31 -1.32 -0.41
CA PHE A 10 -7.43 -2.46 0.48
C PHE A 10 -8.78 -3.17 0.34
N SER A 11 -9.87 -2.41 0.39
CA SER A 11 -11.22 -2.93 0.20
C SER A 11 -11.39 -3.58 -1.18
N ASP A 12 -10.86 -2.94 -2.23
CA ASP A 12 -10.85 -3.47 -3.60
C ASP A 12 -10.17 -4.83 -3.70
N ALA A 13 -9.00 -4.97 -3.07
CA ALA A 13 -8.26 -6.23 -3.05
C ALA A 13 -9.01 -7.34 -2.30
N LEU A 14 -9.66 -7.01 -1.17
CA LEU A 14 -10.49 -7.99 -0.45
C LEU A 14 -11.69 -8.43 -1.29
N GLN A 15 -12.35 -7.51 -2.00
CA GLN A 15 -13.48 -7.79 -2.89
C GLN A 15 -13.06 -8.71 -4.04
N LYS A 16 -11.93 -8.44 -4.70
CA LYS A 16 -11.35 -9.32 -5.73
C LYS A 16 -11.02 -10.71 -5.20
N ALA A 17 -10.45 -10.79 -4.00
CA ALA A 17 -10.11 -12.04 -3.34
C ALA A 17 -11.31 -12.75 -2.69
N ARG A 18 -12.50 -12.12 -2.66
CA ARG A 18 -13.71 -12.57 -1.94
C ARG A 18 -13.47 -12.86 -0.46
N ILE A 19 -12.59 -12.08 0.15
CA ILE A 19 -12.27 -12.16 1.56
C ILE A 19 -13.20 -11.20 2.31
N LYS A 20 -13.98 -11.72 3.26
CA LYS A 20 -14.88 -10.91 4.09
C LYS A 20 -14.17 -10.18 5.21
N ASP A 21 -13.10 -10.78 5.74
CA ASP A 21 -12.32 -10.24 6.85
C ASP A 21 -10.83 -10.49 6.61
N GLY A 22 -10.08 -9.40 6.44
CA GLY A 22 -8.62 -9.43 6.23
C GLY A 22 -7.81 -9.92 7.43
N SER A 23 -8.44 -10.10 8.59
CA SER A 23 -7.79 -10.63 9.80
C SER A 23 -7.50 -12.12 9.72
N PHE A 24 -8.30 -12.87 8.95
CA PHE A 24 -8.28 -14.34 8.92
C PHE A 24 -8.18 -14.89 7.49
N CYS A 25 -7.30 -14.32 6.67
CA CYS A 25 -7.08 -14.80 5.32
C CYS A 25 -5.75 -15.53 5.17
N LYS A 26 -5.71 -16.48 4.23
CA LYS A 26 -4.44 -17.06 3.80
C LYS A 26 -3.72 -16.04 2.94
N ASN A 27 -2.52 -15.65 3.34
CA ASN A 27 -1.72 -14.70 2.60
C ASN A 27 -0.23 -15.02 2.71
N GLU A 28 0.50 -14.58 1.70
CA GLU A 28 1.95 -14.70 1.58
C GLU A 28 2.53 -13.34 1.21
N LEU A 29 3.62 -12.98 1.86
CA LEU A 29 4.41 -11.83 1.48
C LEU A 29 5.28 -12.22 0.29
N THR A 30 5.07 -11.58 -0.86
CA THR A 30 5.85 -11.83 -2.08
C THR A 30 7.08 -10.93 -2.21
N CYS A 31 7.06 -9.75 -1.59
CA CYS A 31 8.17 -8.80 -1.59
C CYS A 31 8.16 -7.94 -0.32
N ILE A 32 9.36 -7.59 0.16
CA ILE A 32 9.58 -6.64 1.26
C ILE A 32 10.66 -5.65 0.79
N HIS A 33 10.36 -4.35 0.85
CA HIS A 33 11.29 -3.29 0.42
C HIS A 33 12.00 -2.59 1.58
N TYR A 34 11.60 -2.86 2.82
CA TYR A 34 12.24 -2.28 3.99
C TYR A 34 13.47 -3.09 4.37
N ASN A 35 14.65 -2.46 4.34
CA ASN A 35 15.91 -3.10 4.71
C ASN A 35 15.88 -3.54 6.18
N GLY A 36 16.40 -4.73 6.47
CA GLY A 36 16.41 -5.29 7.83
C GLY A 36 15.16 -6.10 8.21
N LEU A 37 14.07 -6.05 7.42
CA LEU A 37 12.93 -6.94 7.57
C LEU A 37 13.04 -8.16 6.65
N THR A 38 12.65 -9.33 7.16
CA THR A 38 12.65 -10.58 6.40
C THR A 38 11.29 -11.27 6.46
N HIS A 39 11.00 -12.14 5.48
CA HIS A 39 9.76 -12.94 5.46
C HIS A 39 9.60 -13.79 6.74
N ALA A 40 10.71 -14.31 7.28
CA ALA A 40 10.69 -15.10 8.50
C ALA A 40 10.20 -14.27 9.71
N MET A 41 10.56 -12.98 9.78
CA MET A 41 10.17 -12.11 10.90
C MET A 41 8.67 -11.85 10.97
N ILE A 42 7.98 -11.74 9.83
CA ILE A 42 6.55 -11.47 9.80
C ILE A 42 5.74 -12.78 9.82
N GLY A 43 6.24 -13.82 9.14
CA GLY A 43 5.57 -15.11 9.02
C GLY A 43 4.53 -15.15 7.89
N TRP A 44 3.67 -16.17 7.92
CA TRP A 44 2.60 -16.40 6.94
C TRP A 44 1.24 -16.10 7.54
N ASN A 45 0.25 -15.80 6.69
CA ASN A 45 -1.14 -15.53 7.09
C ASN A 45 -1.22 -14.38 8.12
N ALA A 46 -0.49 -13.30 7.84
CA ALA A 46 -0.49 -12.09 8.64
C ALA A 46 -1.89 -11.46 8.67
N ASN A 47 -2.28 -10.84 9.79
CA ASN A 47 -3.46 -9.98 9.80
C ASN A 47 -3.21 -8.81 8.83
N LEU A 48 -4.01 -8.71 7.77
CA LEU A 48 -3.78 -7.72 6.71
C LEU A 48 -3.95 -6.27 7.20
N TYR A 49 -4.80 -6.03 8.20
CA TYR A 49 -5.01 -4.71 8.79
C TYR A 49 -3.78 -4.25 9.59
N ASP A 50 -3.27 -5.12 10.46
CA ASP A 50 -2.03 -4.87 11.22
C ASP A 50 -0.83 -4.71 10.27
N LEU A 51 -0.77 -5.53 9.22
CA LEU A 51 0.30 -5.46 8.23
C LEU A 51 0.25 -4.14 7.44
N ASN A 52 -0.94 -3.68 7.06
CA ASN A 52 -1.10 -2.39 6.39
C ASN A 52 -0.73 -1.22 7.31
N LEU A 53 -1.17 -1.24 8.57
CA LEU A 53 -0.79 -0.25 9.57
C LEU A 53 0.73 -0.23 9.79
N PHE A 54 1.35 -1.41 9.91
CA PHE A 54 2.80 -1.52 10.03
C PHE A 54 3.51 -0.89 8.83
N ALA A 55 3.08 -1.19 7.62
CA ALA A 55 3.62 -0.58 6.41
C ALA A 55 3.43 0.95 6.36
N GLN A 56 2.28 1.46 6.81
CA GLN A 56 2.03 2.91 6.91
C GLN A 56 2.98 3.56 7.91
N ARG A 57 3.15 2.95 9.08
CA ARG A 57 4.08 3.44 10.12
C ARG A 57 5.50 3.49 9.59
N LEU A 58 5.98 2.41 8.96
CA LEU A 58 7.31 2.36 8.33
C LEU A 58 7.50 3.46 7.29
N ALA A 59 6.50 3.71 6.43
CA ALA A 59 6.57 4.75 5.41
C ALA A 59 6.61 6.17 6.00
N SER A 60 6.06 6.36 7.20
CA SER A 60 6.02 7.66 7.90
C SER A 60 7.26 7.97 8.75
N LEU A 61 8.17 7.01 8.94
CA LEU A 61 9.36 7.23 9.76
C LEU A 61 10.30 8.25 9.12
N THR A 62 10.78 9.20 9.92
CA THR A 62 11.87 10.11 9.50
C THR A 62 13.18 9.33 9.37
N GLU A 63 14.18 9.91 8.69
CA GLU A 63 15.50 9.28 8.56
C GLU A 63 16.14 8.96 9.91
N GLU A 64 15.94 9.80 10.93
CA GLU A 64 16.44 9.51 12.28
C GLU A 64 15.69 8.34 12.93
N GLN A 65 14.37 8.30 12.79
CA GLN A 65 13.56 7.19 13.31
C GLN A 65 13.86 5.87 12.60
N LYS A 66 14.24 5.90 11.32
CA LYS A 66 14.67 4.70 10.58
C LYS A 66 15.94 4.08 11.18
N LYS A 67 16.89 4.88 11.66
CA LYS A 67 18.10 4.38 12.36
C LYS A 67 17.71 3.61 13.62
N GLY A 68 16.85 4.23 14.44
CA GLY A 68 16.30 3.58 15.64
C GLY A 68 15.54 2.30 15.31
N MET A 69 14.73 2.32 14.26
CA MET A 69 14.00 1.14 13.81
C MET A 69 14.93 0.00 13.37
N ASP A 70 16.00 0.29 12.62
CA ASP A 70 17.00 -0.72 12.21
C ASP A 70 17.69 -1.35 13.44
N ALA A 71 18.13 -0.53 14.38
CA ALA A 71 18.70 -0.99 15.64
C ALA A 71 17.73 -1.91 16.41
N LEU A 72 16.47 -1.48 16.58
CA LEU A 72 15.44 -2.27 17.27
C LEU A 72 15.15 -3.61 16.58
N LEU A 73 15.12 -3.65 15.25
CA LEU A 73 14.93 -4.89 14.50
C LEU A 73 16.09 -5.86 14.71
N LYS A 74 17.34 -5.39 14.67
CA LYS A 74 18.52 -6.22 14.93
C LYS A 74 18.55 -6.74 16.38
N ILE A 75 18.25 -5.87 17.35
CA ILE A 75 18.13 -6.29 18.77
C ILE A 75 17.08 -7.40 18.91
N LYS A 76 15.90 -7.23 18.31
CA LYS A 76 14.85 -8.27 18.36
C LYS A 76 15.22 -9.56 17.66
N GLN A 77 15.99 -9.51 16.56
CA GLN A 77 16.49 -10.69 15.88
C GLN A 77 17.45 -11.50 16.76
N ASN A 78 18.35 -10.85 17.50
CA ASN A 78 19.30 -11.53 18.38
C ASN A 78 18.63 -12.22 19.59
N HIS A 79 17.47 -11.72 20.03
CA HIS A 79 16.80 -12.20 21.24
C HIS A 79 15.59 -13.13 21.01
N ARG A 80 15.12 -13.35 19.77
CA ARG A 80 13.91 -14.18 19.52
C ARG A 80 13.96 -15.08 18.30
N VAL A 81 13.29 -16.23 18.43
CA VAL A 81 12.94 -17.12 17.31
C VAL A 81 11.76 -16.51 16.54
N ALA A 82 11.92 -16.33 15.25
CA ALA A 82 10.88 -15.82 14.35
C ALA A 82 9.67 -16.79 14.26
N PRO A 83 8.44 -16.32 13.95
CA PRO A 83 8.07 -14.96 13.60
C PRO A 83 7.84 -14.04 14.81
N ILE A 84 8.08 -12.75 14.61
CA ILE A 84 7.80 -11.68 15.57
C ILE A 84 6.33 -11.27 15.38
N PRO A 85 5.51 -11.28 16.44
CA PRO A 85 4.13 -10.81 16.36
C PRO A 85 4.02 -9.38 15.81
N LEU A 86 3.11 -9.13 14.86
CA LEU A 86 2.94 -7.83 14.20
C LEU A 86 2.70 -6.68 15.17
N ASN A 87 1.92 -6.90 16.24
CA ASN A 87 1.69 -5.89 17.27
C ASN A 87 3.01 -5.40 17.90
N GLN A 88 3.99 -6.29 18.10
CA GLN A 88 5.29 -5.92 18.62
C GLN A 88 6.11 -5.15 17.59
N LEU A 89 6.08 -5.57 16.32
CA LEU A 89 6.73 -4.84 15.22
C LEU A 89 6.17 -3.42 15.09
N ILE A 90 4.84 -3.27 15.19
CA ILE A 90 4.17 -1.96 15.20
C ILE A 90 4.63 -1.14 16.40
N ASN A 91 4.73 -1.72 17.60
CA ASN A 91 5.25 -1.03 18.79
C ASN A 91 6.68 -0.51 18.61
N LEU A 92 7.55 -1.23 17.88
CA LEU A 92 8.89 -0.71 17.58
C LEU A 92 8.84 0.63 16.83
N THR A 93 7.88 0.80 15.90
CA THR A 93 7.72 2.05 15.13
C THR A 93 7.29 3.25 15.97
N TYR A 94 6.89 3.05 17.23
CA TYR A 94 6.56 4.12 18.18
C TYR A 94 7.67 4.36 19.20
N ASN A 95 8.68 3.50 19.27
CA ASN A 95 9.76 3.56 20.27
C ASN A 95 11.13 3.74 19.62
N THR A 96 11.19 4.25 18.38
CA THR A 96 12.45 4.38 17.62
C THR A 96 13.47 5.30 18.29
N ASP A 97 13.03 6.20 19.17
CA ASP A 97 13.84 7.14 19.94
C ASP A 97 14.43 6.55 21.23
N ILE A 98 14.10 5.29 21.56
CA ILE A 98 14.60 4.63 22.78
C ILE A 98 16.05 4.16 22.68
N CYS A 99 16.59 4.08 21.47
CA CYS A 99 17.94 3.59 21.24
C CYS A 99 18.98 4.65 21.59
N CYS A 100 19.95 4.27 22.41
CA CYS A 100 21.17 5.04 22.65
C CYS A 100 22.22 4.63 21.62
N PHE A 101 22.80 5.60 20.91
CA PHE A 101 23.79 5.35 19.86
C PHE A 101 25.18 5.83 20.26
N ALA A 102 26.17 4.95 20.10
CA ALA A 102 27.58 5.29 20.04
C ALA A 102 27.97 5.43 18.54
N PRO A 103 28.03 6.67 18.00
CA PRO A 103 28.22 6.88 16.58
C PRO A 103 29.62 6.46 16.14
N ARG A 104 29.74 5.96 14.90
CA ARG A 104 31.02 5.52 14.29
C ARG A 104 31.72 4.36 15.01
N VAL A 105 30.97 3.59 15.79
CA VAL A 105 31.44 2.35 16.43
C VAL A 105 30.91 1.16 15.65
N SER A 106 31.79 0.41 15.00
CA SER A 106 31.47 -0.67 14.05
C SER A 106 31.93 -2.06 14.50
N ASN A 107 32.79 -2.13 15.51
CA ASN A 107 33.34 -3.36 16.05
C ASN A 107 33.61 -3.24 17.57
N HIS A 108 33.96 -4.36 18.20
CA HIS A 108 34.17 -4.42 19.66
C HIS A 108 35.35 -3.58 20.14
N GLU A 109 36.43 -3.49 19.36
CA GLU A 109 37.59 -2.65 19.71
C GLU A 109 37.19 -1.16 19.75
N GLU A 110 36.51 -0.68 18.71
CA GLU A 110 35.97 0.69 18.65
C GLU A 110 34.97 0.95 19.77
N LEU A 111 34.18 -0.05 20.17
CA LEU A 111 33.25 0.07 21.29
C LEU A 111 34.01 0.21 22.60
N GLY A 112 35.01 -0.63 22.86
CA GLY A 112 35.87 -0.49 24.03
C GLY A 112 36.56 0.87 24.09
N ALA A 113 37.08 1.35 22.95
CA ALA A 113 37.69 2.67 22.85
C ALA A 113 36.69 3.81 23.15
N PHE A 114 35.46 3.70 22.63
CA PHE A 114 34.38 4.64 22.92
C PHE A 114 34.04 4.66 24.41
N LEU A 115 33.88 3.49 25.03
CA LEU A 115 33.56 3.38 26.46
C LEU A 115 34.66 3.96 27.34
N TYR A 116 35.93 3.69 27.00
CA TYR A 116 37.09 4.26 27.68
C TYR A 116 37.12 5.79 27.57
N ALA A 117 36.96 6.33 26.36
CA ALA A 117 37.02 7.78 26.11
C ALA A 117 35.89 8.57 26.78
N ASN A 118 34.74 7.92 27.03
CA ASN A 118 33.59 8.54 27.70
C ASN A 118 33.51 8.19 29.20
N GLU A 119 34.55 7.58 29.78
CA GLU A 119 34.60 7.18 31.20
C GLU A 119 33.42 6.27 31.61
N MET A 120 32.98 5.40 30.70
CA MET A 120 31.84 4.47 30.89
C MET A 120 32.28 3.07 31.36
N LEU A 121 33.58 2.82 31.50
CA LEU A 121 34.13 1.56 32.01
C LEU A 121 34.26 1.59 33.55
N SER A 122 34.50 0.43 34.16
CA SER A 122 34.80 0.34 35.59
C SER A 122 36.15 1.00 35.93
N ASN A 123 36.30 1.46 37.18
CA ASN A 123 37.56 2.06 37.65
C ASN A 123 38.75 1.10 37.48
N GLU A 124 38.53 -0.20 37.67
CA GLU A 124 39.55 -1.22 37.50
C GLU A 124 39.98 -1.37 36.03
N ALA A 125 39.03 -1.32 35.09
CA ALA A 125 39.31 -1.39 33.66
C ALA A 125 40.01 -0.12 33.15
N MET A 126 39.57 1.05 33.61
CA MET A 126 40.22 2.34 33.31
C MET A 126 41.68 2.33 33.77
N ALA A 127 41.93 1.98 35.03
CA ALA A 127 43.28 1.94 35.60
C ALA A 127 44.20 0.94 34.87
N LEU A 128 43.64 -0.18 34.40
CA LEU A 128 44.41 -1.14 33.61
C LEU A 128 44.82 -0.55 32.27
N LEU A 129 43.89 0.08 31.53
CA LEU A 129 44.16 0.74 30.25
C LEU A 129 45.15 1.90 30.36
N ASP A 130 45.06 2.72 31.42
CA ASP A 130 45.99 3.83 31.70
C ASP A 130 47.45 3.38 31.85
N THR A 131 47.66 2.12 32.28
CA THR A 131 49.01 1.55 32.45
C THR A 131 49.57 0.87 31.22
N THR A 132 48.75 0.68 30.18
CA THR A 132 49.19 0.06 28.92
C THR A 132 49.90 1.06 28.01
N GLU A 133 50.79 0.57 27.14
CA GLU A 133 51.41 1.40 26.11
C GLU A 133 50.38 1.72 25.02
N GLU A 134 50.26 3.02 24.70
CA GLU A 134 49.30 3.53 23.72
C GLU A 134 49.56 2.95 22.33
N GLY A 135 48.53 2.37 21.70
CA GLY A 135 48.63 1.73 20.39
C GLY A 135 49.35 0.37 20.40
N SER A 136 49.57 -0.22 21.59
CA SER A 136 50.09 -1.58 21.68
C SER A 136 48.99 -2.61 21.34
N GLY A 137 49.36 -3.71 20.70
CA GLY A 137 48.40 -4.79 20.40
C GLY A 137 47.79 -5.44 21.66
N PHE A 138 48.41 -5.26 22.83
CA PHE A 138 47.80 -5.64 24.11
C PHE A 138 46.64 -4.71 24.49
N GLN A 139 46.81 -3.39 24.31
CA GLN A 139 45.76 -2.41 24.56
C GLN A 139 44.58 -2.61 23.60
N GLU A 140 44.85 -2.79 22.30
CA GLU A 140 43.81 -3.06 21.28
C GLU A 140 42.96 -4.28 21.68
N ARG A 141 43.61 -5.39 22.04
CA ARG A 141 42.91 -6.62 22.46
C ARG A 141 42.12 -6.44 23.75
N LEU A 142 42.63 -5.63 24.68
CA LEU A 142 41.92 -5.34 25.93
C LEU A 142 40.66 -4.50 25.67
N LEU A 143 40.74 -3.49 24.80
CA LEU A 143 39.57 -2.70 24.37
C LEU A 143 38.53 -3.58 23.69
N GLU A 144 38.95 -4.46 22.77
CA GLU A 144 38.06 -5.43 22.11
C GLU A 144 37.30 -6.29 23.12
N LEU A 145 37.98 -6.88 24.11
CA LEU A 145 37.34 -7.71 25.15
C LEU A 145 36.37 -6.92 26.02
N LEU A 146 36.70 -5.66 26.36
CA LEU A 146 35.81 -4.80 27.14
C LEU A 146 34.57 -4.40 26.35
N GLY A 147 34.70 -4.13 25.04
CA GLY A 147 33.58 -3.86 24.15
C GLY A 147 32.70 -5.10 23.95
N GLU A 148 33.28 -6.29 23.80
CA GLU A 148 32.56 -7.56 23.72
C GLU A 148 31.75 -7.81 25.00
N GLN A 149 32.38 -7.68 26.17
CA GLN A 149 31.71 -7.81 27.47
C GLN A 149 30.54 -6.81 27.62
N HIS A 150 30.76 -5.53 27.26
CA HIS A 150 29.70 -4.53 27.31
C HIS A 150 28.51 -4.91 26.43
N GLN A 151 28.78 -5.42 25.22
CA GLN A 151 27.73 -5.87 24.33
C GLN A 151 26.92 -7.04 24.90
N GLU A 152 27.58 -8.02 25.50
CA GLU A 152 26.90 -9.16 26.12
C GLU A 152 26.03 -8.72 27.30
N ASP A 153 26.52 -7.78 28.12
CA ASP A 153 25.83 -7.30 29.31
C ASP A 153 24.59 -6.45 28.97
N HIS A 154 24.65 -5.66 27.89
CA HIS A 154 23.60 -4.69 27.53
C HIS A 154 22.73 -5.12 26.34
N GLY A 155 23.11 -6.18 25.63
CA GLY A 155 22.34 -6.70 24.48
C GLY A 155 22.31 -5.77 23.26
N GLY A 156 23.28 -4.88 23.13
CA GLY A 156 23.36 -3.94 22.00
C GLY A 156 23.81 -4.59 20.69
N VAL A 157 23.73 -3.84 19.60
CA VAL A 157 23.98 -4.29 18.23
C VAL A 157 24.79 -3.29 17.42
N PHE A 158 25.63 -3.79 16.51
CA PHE A 158 26.30 -2.96 15.52
C PHE A 158 25.38 -2.69 14.32
N THR A 159 25.24 -1.42 13.96
CA THR A 159 24.46 -0.93 12.83
C THR A 159 25.35 -0.12 11.88
N ASP A 160 24.84 0.20 10.69
CA ASP A 160 25.54 1.07 9.75
C ASP A 160 25.70 2.51 10.30
N PHE A 161 25.00 2.83 11.39
CA PHE A 161 25.03 4.13 12.06
C PHE A 161 25.87 4.14 13.35
N GLY A 162 26.46 3.01 13.74
CA GLY A 162 27.20 2.85 14.98
C GLY A 162 26.66 1.72 15.86
N TYR A 163 27.17 1.63 17.09
CA TYR A 163 26.69 0.69 18.10
C TYR A 163 25.43 1.26 18.77
N ALA A 164 24.40 0.43 18.91
CA ALA A 164 23.11 0.82 19.44
C ALA A 164 22.64 -0.12 20.56
N GLU A 165 22.16 0.45 21.65
CA GLU A 165 21.61 -0.29 22.80
C GLU A 165 20.24 0.28 23.22
N LEU A 166 19.45 -0.51 23.95
CA LEU A 166 18.18 -0.05 24.49
C LEU A 166 18.43 0.86 25.70
N GLY A 167 18.06 2.13 25.59
CA GLY A 167 18.11 3.09 26.72
C GLY A 167 16.97 2.92 27.74
N GLY A 168 16.03 2.00 27.50
CA GLY A 168 14.89 1.76 28.38
C GLY A 168 13.96 0.65 27.88
N GLU A 169 12.80 0.54 28.53
CA GLU A 169 11.78 -0.45 28.16
C GLU A 169 10.91 0.01 26.99
N ILE A 170 10.72 -0.87 26.01
CA ILE A 170 9.79 -0.66 24.89
C ILE A 170 8.37 -0.56 25.43
N LYS A 171 7.69 0.55 25.17
CA LYS A 171 6.32 0.77 25.59
C LYS A 171 5.34 0.10 24.63
N ASP A 172 4.37 -0.61 25.18
CA ASP A 172 3.23 -1.14 24.42
C ASP A 172 2.20 -0.03 24.18
N ILE A 173 2.45 0.77 23.14
CA ILE A 173 1.59 1.91 22.73
C ILE A 173 0.43 1.42 21.86
N TYR A 174 0.72 0.50 20.96
CA TYR A 174 -0.29 -0.16 20.13
C TYR A 174 -1.02 -1.22 20.94
N VAL A 175 -2.29 -0.93 21.22
CA VAL A 175 -3.26 -1.93 21.65
C VAL A 175 -4.05 -2.31 20.41
N CYS A 176 -3.99 -3.59 20.01
CA CYS A 176 -4.81 -4.11 18.93
C CYS A 176 -6.27 -3.88 19.28
N GLN A 177 -6.86 -2.84 18.70
CA GLN A 177 -8.29 -2.66 18.68
C GLN A 177 -8.74 -3.37 17.42
N SER A 178 -9.66 -4.32 17.57
CA SER A 178 -10.27 -5.08 16.48
C SER A 178 -11.16 -4.21 15.56
N ASN A 179 -10.90 -2.90 15.47
CA ASN A 179 -11.62 -1.97 14.63
C ASN A 179 -10.83 -1.62 13.36
N GLU A 180 -11.46 -1.84 12.21
CA GLU A 180 -10.96 -1.50 10.88
C GLU A 180 -10.48 -0.04 10.79
N THR A 181 -11.04 0.86 11.61
CA THR A 181 -10.76 2.30 11.61
C THR A 181 -9.35 2.70 12.07
N ALA A 182 -8.65 1.88 12.87
CA ALA A 182 -7.33 2.27 13.39
C ALA A 182 -6.21 2.15 12.34
N CYS A 183 -6.40 1.31 11.31
CA CYS A 183 -5.39 1.01 10.30
C CYS A 183 -5.51 1.84 9.01
N PHE A 184 -6.48 2.76 8.93
CA PHE A 184 -6.65 3.65 7.78
C PHE A 184 -6.86 5.08 8.25
N HIS A 185 -6.02 5.99 7.76
CA HIS A 185 -6.37 7.41 7.68
C HIS A 185 -7.29 7.61 6.49
N ARG A 186 -8.61 7.46 6.69
CA ARG A 186 -9.61 7.63 5.65
C ARG A 186 -9.96 9.11 5.49
N SER A 187 -9.80 9.65 4.28
CA SER A 187 -10.56 10.83 3.87
C SER A 187 -11.97 10.37 3.53
N ASP A 188 -13.01 11.02 4.06
CA ASP A 188 -14.40 10.70 3.70
C ASP A 188 -14.75 11.13 2.25
N ALA A 189 -13.77 11.67 1.52
CA ALA A 189 -13.92 12.10 0.15
C ALA A 189 -13.83 10.93 -0.83
N PRO A 190 -14.75 10.82 -1.81
CA PRO A 190 -14.70 9.78 -2.83
C PRO A 190 -13.46 9.84 -3.74
N VAL A 191 -12.90 11.04 -3.94
CA VAL A 191 -11.69 11.29 -4.73
C VAL A 191 -10.82 12.28 -3.98
N VAL A 192 -9.51 12.00 -3.92
CA VAL A 192 -8.51 12.84 -3.27
C VAL A 192 -7.43 13.20 -4.28
N LEU A 193 -7.23 14.49 -4.49
CA LEU A 193 -6.20 15.03 -5.36
C LEU A 193 -5.05 15.61 -4.52
N GLU A 194 -3.83 15.32 -4.92
CA GLU A 194 -2.65 16.11 -4.54
C GLU A 194 -2.55 17.30 -5.49
N VAL A 195 -2.34 18.48 -4.92
CA VAL A 195 -2.13 19.74 -5.62
C VAL A 195 -0.69 20.16 -5.42
N ARG A 196 -0.03 20.51 -6.50
CA ARG A 196 1.32 21.10 -6.52
C ARG A 196 1.32 22.35 -7.38
N LYS A 197 2.31 23.21 -7.19
CA LYS A 197 2.56 24.28 -8.14
C LYS A 197 3.08 23.67 -9.45
N GLY A 198 2.51 24.08 -10.58
CA GLY A 198 2.84 23.56 -11.90
C GLY A 198 4.25 23.95 -12.34
N PHE A 199 4.91 23.06 -13.09
CA PHE A 199 6.27 23.27 -13.58
C PHE A 199 6.26 24.02 -14.92
N PHE A 200 6.50 25.34 -14.89
CA PHE A 200 6.55 26.19 -16.09
C PHE A 200 7.98 26.39 -16.62
N ASN A 201 8.75 25.30 -16.75
CA ASN A 201 10.12 25.31 -17.29
C ASN A 201 11.12 26.24 -16.57
N ASP A 202 10.82 26.65 -15.33
CA ASP A 202 11.72 27.41 -14.46
C ASP A 202 11.82 26.71 -13.09
N PRO A 203 12.95 26.03 -12.80
CA PRO A 203 13.18 25.35 -11.52
C PRO A 203 13.13 26.27 -10.31
N SER A 204 13.25 27.60 -10.50
CA SER A 204 13.17 28.58 -9.42
C SER A 204 11.73 29.03 -9.12
N TYR A 205 10.77 28.65 -9.95
CA TYR A 205 9.35 28.92 -9.78
C TYR A 205 8.60 27.80 -9.03
N ASP A 206 9.20 26.60 -9.01
CA ASP A 206 8.71 25.45 -8.27
C ASP A 206 8.93 25.63 -6.76
N ASN A 207 8.05 25.06 -5.96
CA ASN A 207 8.21 24.98 -4.52
C ASN A 207 7.82 23.58 -4.04
N ASP A 208 8.46 23.10 -2.98
CA ASP A 208 8.17 21.77 -2.43
C ASP A 208 6.83 21.71 -1.66
N LYS A 209 5.95 22.72 -1.80
CA LYS A 209 4.67 22.74 -1.09
C LYS A 209 3.68 21.87 -1.83
N THR A 210 3.03 21.00 -1.08
CA THR A 210 1.91 20.19 -1.56
C THR A 210 0.66 20.50 -0.75
N ALA A 211 -0.50 20.39 -1.39
CA ALA A 211 -1.80 20.47 -0.73
C ALA A 211 -2.66 19.26 -1.11
N VAL A 212 -3.66 18.98 -0.27
CA VAL A 212 -4.65 17.94 -0.52
C VAL A 212 -5.99 18.62 -0.81
N LEU A 213 -6.61 18.25 -1.92
CA LEU A 213 -7.95 18.66 -2.32
C LEU A 213 -8.87 17.43 -2.32
N ASN A 214 -9.86 17.47 -1.44
CA ASN A 214 -10.89 16.44 -1.33
C ASN A 214 -12.06 16.80 -2.24
N LEU A 215 -12.39 15.93 -3.20
CA LEU A 215 -13.56 16.09 -4.05
C LEU A 215 -14.70 15.20 -3.53
N PRO A 216 -15.97 15.66 -3.57
CA PRO A 216 -16.39 16.93 -4.16
C PRO A 216 -16.05 18.15 -3.28
N ALA A 217 -15.65 19.25 -3.92
CA ALA A 217 -15.21 20.49 -3.28
C ALA A 217 -16.12 21.66 -3.65
N ALA A 218 -16.31 22.59 -2.71
CA ALA A 218 -16.82 23.92 -3.05
C ALA A 218 -15.67 24.78 -3.62
N ASP A 219 -15.98 25.80 -4.42
CA ASP A 219 -14.98 26.70 -5.02
C ASP A 219 -13.98 27.25 -3.98
N ALA A 220 -14.48 27.62 -2.80
CA ALA A 220 -13.63 28.08 -1.69
C ALA A 220 -12.62 27.01 -1.20
N GLY A 221 -12.96 25.73 -1.32
CA GLY A 221 -12.07 24.61 -1.01
C GLY A 221 -10.96 24.45 -2.06
N ILE A 222 -11.29 24.64 -3.34
CA ILE A 222 -10.32 24.63 -4.44
C ILE A 222 -9.33 25.79 -4.26
N TRP A 223 -9.82 27.01 -4.05
CA TRP A 223 -8.97 28.19 -3.83
C TRP A 223 -8.05 28.05 -2.61
N ARG A 224 -8.51 27.44 -1.52
CA ARG A 224 -7.63 27.15 -0.37
C ARG A 224 -6.49 26.18 -0.71
N ALA A 225 -6.72 25.22 -1.61
CA ALA A 225 -5.67 24.31 -2.04
C ALA A 225 -4.64 25.04 -2.93
N VAL A 226 -5.10 25.91 -3.84
CA VAL A 226 -4.28 26.78 -4.69
C VAL A 226 -3.41 27.74 -3.85
N GLU A 227 -4.00 28.42 -2.86
CA GLU A 227 -3.28 29.33 -1.96
C GLU A 227 -2.20 28.60 -1.14
N LYS A 228 -2.47 27.37 -0.70
CA LYS A 228 -1.50 26.58 0.08
C LYS A 228 -0.23 26.23 -0.71
N VAL A 229 -0.35 26.03 -2.02
CA VAL A 229 0.79 25.77 -2.92
C VAL A 229 1.39 27.05 -3.48
N ASP A 230 0.90 28.22 -3.06
CA ASP A 230 1.42 29.53 -3.47
C ASP A 230 1.30 29.77 -4.98
N ALA A 231 0.21 29.26 -5.56
CA ALA A 231 -0.19 29.48 -6.95
C ALA A 231 -1.19 30.64 -7.03
N ALA A 232 -1.16 31.39 -8.15
CA ALA A 232 -2.06 32.52 -8.36
C ALA A 232 -3.42 32.10 -8.93
N SER A 233 -3.49 30.95 -9.60
CA SER A 233 -4.71 30.41 -10.20
C SER A 233 -4.66 28.87 -10.25
N VAL A 234 -5.80 28.26 -10.61
CA VAL A 234 -5.91 26.81 -10.86
C VAL A 234 -5.02 26.39 -12.03
N ASP A 235 -4.86 27.24 -13.05
CA ASP A 235 -4.00 26.96 -14.22
C ASP A 235 -2.52 26.87 -13.85
N GLU A 236 -2.11 27.49 -12.73
CA GLU A 236 -0.77 27.39 -12.18
C GLU A 236 -0.57 26.15 -11.30
N CYS A 237 -1.57 25.27 -11.18
CA CYS A 237 -1.51 24.06 -10.37
C CYS A 237 -1.41 22.80 -11.24
N ALA A 238 -0.61 21.85 -10.78
CA ALA A 238 -0.66 20.47 -11.24
C ALA A 238 -1.47 19.64 -10.23
N PHE A 239 -2.41 18.86 -10.73
CA PHE A 239 -3.28 18.02 -9.93
C PHE A 239 -3.01 16.55 -10.23
N ARG A 240 -3.06 15.70 -9.20
CA ARG A 240 -2.88 14.27 -9.35
C ARG A 240 -3.80 13.49 -8.41
N CYS A 241 -4.54 12.54 -8.94
CA CYS A 241 -5.37 11.63 -8.16
C CYS A 241 -4.50 10.69 -7.30
N VAL A 242 -4.48 10.93 -5.99
CA VAL A 242 -3.74 10.12 -5.02
C VAL A 242 -4.60 9.03 -4.39
N ASP A 243 -5.91 9.24 -4.27
CA ASP A 243 -6.84 8.23 -3.78
C ASP A 243 -8.22 8.37 -4.45
N CYS A 244 -8.93 7.25 -4.59
CA CYS A 244 -10.27 7.17 -5.16
C CYS A 244 -10.98 5.92 -4.63
N LEU A 245 -12.27 6.01 -4.28
CA LEU A 245 -13.08 4.86 -3.84
C LEU A 245 -13.07 3.68 -4.82
N ILE A 246 -12.83 3.96 -6.10
CA ILE A 246 -12.62 2.96 -7.14
C ILE A 246 -11.20 3.17 -7.71
N PRO A 247 -10.19 2.44 -7.17
CA PRO A 247 -8.79 2.64 -7.56
C PRO A 247 -8.54 2.49 -9.07
N PHE A 248 -9.32 1.67 -9.75
CA PHE A 248 -9.25 1.47 -11.22
C PHE A 248 -9.47 2.76 -12.02
N LEU A 249 -10.21 3.74 -11.48
CA LEU A 249 -10.53 4.99 -12.18
C LEU A 249 -9.50 6.11 -11.95
N ARG A 250 -8.43 5.87 -11.19
CA ARG A 250 -7.42 6.90 -10.90
C ARG A 250 -6.80 7.47 -12.18
N ASP A 251 -6.49 6.63 -13.15
CA ASP A 251 -5.90 7.06 -14.42
C ASP A 251 -6.91 7.82 -15.28
N ALA A 252 -8.18 7.40 -15.30
CA ALA A 252 -9.24 8.14 -15.98
C ALA A 252 -9.47 9.53 -15.36
N ILE A 253 -9.37 9.64 -14.03
CA ILE A 253 -9.44 10.92 -13.33
C ILE A 253 -8.23 11.79 -13.69
N ASN A 254 -7.01 11.24 -13.68
CA ASN A 254 -5.81 12.00 -14.07
C ASN A 254 -5.91 12.51 -15.51
N ASN A 255 -6.33 11.66 -16.45
CA ASN A 255 -6.49 12.05 -17.85
C ASN A 255 -7.54 13.16 -18.01
N ALA A 256 -8.67 13.05 -17.30
CA ALA A 256 -9.71 14.09 -17.37
C ALA A 256 -9.25 15.42 -16.76
N ILE A 257 -8.41 15.38 -15.72
CA ILE A 257 -7.87 16.58 -15.08
C ILE A 257 -6.88 17.34 -15.96
N ASP A 258 -6.21 16.65 -16.88
CA ASP A 258 -5.28 17.25 -17.84
C ASP A 258 -6.01 18.02 -18.97
N ASP A 259 -7.32 17.85 -19.13
CA ASP A 259 -8.16 18.55 -20.11
C ASP A 259 -8.64 19.94 -19.62
N GLU A 260 -9.08 20.80 -20.55
CA GLU A 260 -9.78 22.05 -20.21
C GLU A 260 -11.04 21.73 -19.35
N ASP A 261 -11.22 22.49 -18.27
CA ASP A 261 -12.26 22.28 -17.24
C ASP A 261 -12.20 20.90 -16.53
N GLY A 262 -11.06 20.20 -16.60
CA GLY A 262 -10.89 18.85 -16.06
C GLY A 262 -11.20 18.68 -14.57
N ILE A 263 -10.94 19.71 -13.77
CA ILE A 263 -11.28 19.73 -12.34
C ILE A 263 -12.80 19.72 -12.12
N GLU A 264 -13.56 20.43 -12.96
CA GLU A 264 -15.03 20.43 -12.86
C GLU A 264 -15.60 19.05 -13.21
N GLN A 265 -15.04 18.40 -14.23
CA GLN A 265 -15.43 17.03 -14.61
C GLN A 265 -15.13 16.02 -13.48
N ALA A 266 -13.93 16.09 -12.90
CA ALA A 266 -13.55 15.24 -11.77
C ALA A 266 -14.42 15.49 -10.53
N ASP A 267 -14.79 16.75 -10.27
CA ASP A 267 -15.68 17.13 -9.18
C ASP A 267 -17.12 16.63 -9.39
N GLU A 268 -17.68 16.77 -10.59
CA GLU A 268 -19.00 16.22 -10.91
C GLU A 268 -19.01 14.68 -10.77
N PHE A 269 -17.98 14.02 -11.28
CA PHE A 269 -17.82 12.59 -11.12
C PHE A 269 -17.75 12.19 -9.63
N ALA A 270 -16.96 12.92 -8.83
CA ALA A 270 -16.87 12.71 -7.39
C ALA A 270 -18.22 12.90 -6.67
N LYS A 271 -19.04 13.89 -7.07
CA LYS A 271 -20.41 14.07 -6.54
C LYS A 271 -21.27 12.84 -6.81
N ARG A 272 -21.24 12.31 -8.04
CA ARG A 272 -21.99 11.10 -8.39
C ARG A 272 -21.47 9.88 -7.62
N LEU A 273 -20.16 9.75 -7.49
CA LEU A 273 -19.52 8.65 -6.75
C LEU A 273 -19.91 8.66 -5.26
N ALA A 274 -19.92 9.84 -4.62
CA ALA A 274 -20.39 10.00 -3.24
C ALA A 274 -21.88 9.66 -3.07
N GLN A 275 -22.70 9.95 -4.08
CA GLN A 275 -24.12 9.60 -4.05
C GLN A 275 -24.30 8.08 -4.09
N ILE A 276 -23.68 7.39 -5.05
CA ILE A 276 -23.82 5.93 -5.16
C ILE A 276 -23.21 5.19 -3.97
N GLU A 277 -22.14 5.68 -3.36
CA GLU A 277 -21.57 5.06 -2.15
C GLU A 277 -22.59 5.01 -1.00
N ARG A 278 -23.47 6.02 -0.91
CA ARG A 278 -24.51 6.10 0.12
C ARG A 278 -25.75 5.29 -0.22
N GLU A 279 -26.13 5.27 -1.49
CA GLU A 279 -27.38 4.67 -1.96
C GLU A 279 -27.25 3.17 -2.26
N TRP A 280 -26.11 2.73 -2.78
CA TRP A 280 -25.94 1.37 -3.25
C TRP A 280 -25.49 0.41 -2.14
N PRO A 281 -26.00 -0.82 -2.14
CA PRO A 281 -25.40 -1.87 -1.33
C PRO A 281 -24.00 -2.23 -1.86
N GLU A 282 -23.17 -2.80 -1.00
CA GLU A 282 -21.81 -3.23 -1.37
C GLU A 282 -21.80 -4.14 -2.60
N SER A 283 -22.79 -5.04 -2.73
CA SER A 283 -22.90 -5.94 -3.89
C SER A 283 -23.00 -5.21 -5.23
N ASP A 284 -23.70 -4.06 -5.25
CA ASP A 284 -23.83 -3.27 -6.48
C ASP A 284 -22.57 -2.45 -6.74
N MET A 285 -21.90 -1.96 -5.70
CA MET A 285 -20.58 -1.34 -5.84
C MET A 285 -19.55 -2.33 -6.43
N VAL A 286 -19.53 -3.58 -5.95
CA VAL A 286 -18.64 -4.63 -6.50
C VAL A 286 -19.00 -4.97 -7.95
N LYS A 287 -20.31 -5.07 -8.26
CA LYS A 287 -20.80 -5.29 -9.63
C LYS A 287 -20.38 -4.15 -10.57
N TYR A 288 -20.40 -2.91 -10.10
CA TYR A 288 -19.93 -1.75 -10.86
C TYR A 288 -18.43 -1.80 -11.13
N LYS A 289 -17.63 -2.09 -10.10
CA LYS A 289 -16.17 -2.28 -10.26
C LYS A 289 -15.84 -3.40 -11.26
N ALA A 290 -16.58 -4.50 -11.21
CA ALA A 290 -16.47 -5.59 -12.18
C ALA A 290 -16.79 -5.10 -13.60
N LEU A 291 -17.87 -4.33 -13.77
CA LEU A 291 -18.26 -3.78 -15.07
C LEU A 291 -17.21 -2.82 -15.64
N LEU A 292 -16.66 -1.94 -14.80
CA LEU A 292 -15.58 -1.05 -15.19
C LEU A 292 -14.36 -1.82 -15.68
N SER A 293 -14.00 -2.93 -15.01
CA SER A 293 -12.83 -3.73 -15.39
C SER A 293 -12.96 -4.45 -16.74
N VAL A 294 -14.17 -4.55 -17.30
CA VAL A 294 -14.41 -5.08 -18.66
C VAL A 294 -14.06 -4.03 -19.72
N VAL A 295 -14.19 -2.75 -19.37
CA VAL A 295 -13.89 -1.65 -20.27
C VAL A 295 -12.41 -1.34 -20.20
N ASP A 296 -11.74 -1.41 -21.35
CA ASP A 296 -10.33 -1.04 -21.44
C ASP A 296 -10.23 0.49 -21.39
N HIS A 297 -9.71 1.03 -20.28
CA HIS A 297 -9.49 2.47 -20.03
C HIS A 297 -10.77 3.35 -20.20
N PRO A 298 -11.80 3.19 -19.36
CA PRO A 298 -13.02 3.99 -19.46
C PRO A 298 -12.76 5.47 -19.17
N SER A 299 -13.40 6.37 -19.93
CA SER A 299 -13.47 7.79 -19.56
C SER A 299 -14.39 8.01 -18.34
N LEU A 300 -14.33 9.19 -17.72
CA LEU A 300 -15.28 9.54 -16.65
C LEU A 300 -16.74 9.57 -17.13
N GLN A 301 -16.96 9.91 -18.41
CA GLN A 301 -18.29 9.88 -19.02
C GLN A 301 -18.79 8.44 -19.18
N ASP A 302 -17.93 7.52 -19.62
CA ASP A 302 -18.27 6.09 -19.72
C ASP A 302 -18.58 5.50 -18.36
N ALA A 303 -17.74 5.78 -17.37
CA ALA A 303 -17.96 5.36 -15.98
C ALA A 303 -19.33 5.86 -15.48
N THR A 304 -19.62 7.15 -15.67
CA THR A 304 -20.91 7.75 -15.29
C THR A 304 -22.09 7.11 -16.01
N ARG A 305 -21.96 6.79 -17.30
CA ARG A 305 -23.01 6.09 -18.07
C ARG A 305 -23.27 4.69 -17.50
N LEU A 306 -22.22 3.94 -17.21
CA LEU A 306 -22.32 2.58 -16.67
C LEU A 306 -22.95 2.56 -15.28
N MET A 307 -22.81 3.63 -14.49
CA MET A 307 -23.55 3.76 -13.22
C MET A 307 -25.07 3.70 -13.44
N GLY A 308 -25.58 4.34 -14.50
CA GLY A 308 -27.01 4.39 -14.81
C GLY A 308 -27.57 3.10 -15.41
N GLU A 309 -26.70 2.21 -15.92
CA GLU A 309 -27.10 0.98 -16.60
C GLU A 309 -26.87 -0.28 -15.74
N ILE A 310 -26.43 -0.11 -14.50
CA ILE A 310 -25.97 -1.20 -13.63
C ILE A 310 -27.00 -2.32 -13.43
N ASP A 311 -28.29 -2.01 -13.47
CA ASP A 311 -29.38 -2.97 -13.31
C ASP A 311 -29.52 -3.95 -14.48
N GLN A 312 -28.96 -3.61 -15.64
CA GLN A 312 -28.92 -4.48 -16.82
C GLN A 312 -27.92 -5.62 -16.66
N TYR A 313 -27.04 -5.55 -15.66
CA TYR A 313 -25.94 -6.49 -15.45
C TYR A 313 -26.19 -7.38 -14.24
N GLU A 314 -25.59 -8.56 -14.31
CA GLU A 314 -25.55 -9.56 -13.25
C GLU A 314 -24.10 -9.94 -12.99
N LEU A 315 -23.68 -9.86 -11.72
CA LEU A 315 -22.41 -10.38 -11.24
C LEU A 315 -22.66 -11.73 -10.55
N ARG A 316 -21.85 -12.72 -10.91
CA ARG A 316 -21.75 -14.04 -10.27
C ARG A 316 -20.37 -14.16 -9.65
N PRO A 317 -20.18 -13.75 -8.38
CA PRO A 317 -18.90 -13.82 -7.72
C PRO A 317 -18.34 -15.24 -7.77
N GLU A 318 -19.13 -16.27 -7.46
CA GLU A 318 -18.73 -17.67 -7.43
C GLU A 318 -18.04 -18.20 -8.71
N VAL A 319 -18.29 -17.59 -9.87
CA VAL A 319 -17.66 -17.97 -11.13
C VAL A 319 -16.35 -17.18 -11.32
N ALA A 320 -15.25 -17.72 -10.79
CA ALA A 320 -13.92 -17.09 -10.86
C ALA A 320 -13.01 -17.68 -11.96
N GLN A 321 -13.39 -18.81 -12.54
CA GLN A 321 -12.57 -19.58 -13.47
C GLN A 321 -13.44 -20.21 -14.56
N THR A 322 -12.84 -20.54 -15.70
CA THR A 322 -13.55 -21.05 -16.87
C THR A 322 -14.28 -22.37 -16.60
N TRP A 323 -13.70 -23.25 -15.78
CA TRP A 323 -14.37 -24.49 -15.37
C TRP A 323 -15.63 -24.22 -14.52
N GLY A 324 -15.60 -23.21 -13.65
CA GLY A 324 -16.77 -22.77 -12.88
C GLY A 324 -17.85 -22.16 -13.77
N TYR A 325 -17.46 -21.52 -14.88
CA TYR A 325 -18.41 -21.06 -15.89
C TYR A 325 -19.08 -22.23 -16.60
N ALA A 326 -18.32 -23.25 -17.01
CA ALA A 326 -18.89 -24.47 -17.58
C ALA A 326 -19.87 -25.12 -16.60
N GLU A 327 -19.48 -25.28 -15.34
CA GLU A 327 -20.34 -25.81 -14.28
C GLU A 327 -21.65 -25.04 -14.18
N MET A 328 -21.59 -23.71 -14.09
CA MET A 328 -22.78 -22.85 -14.03
C MET A 328 -23.70 -23.11 -15.23
N MET A 329 -23.15 -23.04 -16.46
CA MET A 329 -23.93 -23.21 -17.69
C MET A 329 -24.57 -24.60 -17.82
N PHE A 330 -23.88 -25.65 -17.36
CA PHE A 330 -24.43 -27.00 -17.38
C PHE A 330 -25.48 -27.19 -16.28
N ARG A 331 -25.28 -26.65 -15.08
CA ARG A 331 -26.23 -26.74 -13.96
C ARG A 331 -27.52 -25.96 -14.20
N GLU A 332 -27.48 -24.84 -14.95
CA GLU A 332 -28.67 -24.12 -15.41
C GLU A 332 -29.63 -25.05 -16.19
N LYS A 333 -29.10 -26.06 -16.90
CA LYS A 333 -29.89 -27.05 -17.66
C LYS A 333 -30.06 -28.39 -16.92
N TYR A 334 -29.07 -28.79 -16.13
CA TYR A 334 -28.95 -30.10 -15.49
C TYR A 334 -28.47 -29.95 -14.04
N SER A 335 -29.37 -29.60 -13.12
CA SER A 335 -29.02 -29.25 -11.74
C SER A 335 -28.35 -30.39 -10.94
N ALA A 336 -28.59 -31.65 -11.31
CA ALA A 336 -28.14 -32.84 -10.57
C ALA A 336 -26.72 -33.35 -10.96
N LEU A 337 -25.96 -32.60 -11.77
CA LEU A 337 -24.61 -33.03 -12.17
C LEU A 337 -23.63 -33.04 -10.97
N PRO A 338 -22.76 -34.05 -10.84
CA PRO A 338 -21.72 -34.06 -9.80
C PRO A 338 -20.64 -32.99 -10.03
N GLU A 339 -20.11 -32.42 -8.95
CA GLU A 339 -19.08 -31.36 -9.00
C GLU A 339 -17.75 -31.87 -9.58
N GLU A 340 -17.45 -33.16 -9.36
CA GLU A 340 -16.23 -33.83 -9.80
C GLU A 340 -16.05 -33.82 -11.34
N LEU A 341 -17.13 -33.61 -12.10
CA LEU A 341 -17.08 -33.44 -13.55
C LEU A 341 -16.41 -32.13 -13.96
N PHE A 342 -16.50 -31.10 -13.13
CA PHE A 342 -16.10 -29.75 -13.47
C PHE A 342 -14.71 -29.38 -12.94
N GLN A 343 -14.19 -30.09 -11.94
CA GLN A 343 -12.81 -29.91 -11.45
C GLN A 343 -11.77 -30.60 -12.35
N THR A 344 -11.90 -30.44 -13.68
CA THR A 344 -11.04 -31.08 -14.69
C THR A 344 -10.48 -30.08 -15.70
N PRO A 345 -9.29 -30.32 -16.28
CA PRO A 345 -8.77 -29.49 -17.37
C PRO A 345 -9.71 -29.40 -18.59
N GLN A 346 -10.49 -30.46 -18.85
CA GLN A 346 -11.45 -30.52 -19.93
C GLN A 346 -12.62 -29.56 -19.70
N ALA A 347 -13.14 -29.49 -18.46
CA ALA A 347 -14.17 -28.53 -18.11
C ALA A 347 -13.70 -27.08 -18.27
N ALA A 348 -12.44 -26.78 -17.94
CA ALA A 348 -11.84 -25.47 -18.19
C ALA A 348 -11.79 -25.13 -19.69
N GLN A 349 -11.42 -26.08 -20.55
CA GLN A 349 -11.42 -25.90 -22.00
C GLN A 349 -12.84 -25.71 -22.57
N ILE A 350 -13.82 -26.46 -22.07
CA ILE A 350 -15.22 -26.31 -22.48
C ILE A 350 -15.73 -24.93 -22.06
N GLY A 351 -15.47 -24.52 -20.82
CA GLY A 351 -15.86 -23.21 -20.32
C GLY A 351 -15.23 -22.07 -21.10
N GLN A 352 -13.97 -22.17 -21.49
CA GLN A 352 -13.32 -21.19 -22.36
C GLN A 352 -14.06 -21.06 -23.70
N LYS A 353 -14.35 -22.19 -24.37
CA LYS A 353 -15.09 -22.16 -25.65
C LYS A 353 -16.49 -21.55 -25.50
N MET A 354 -17.16 -21.79 -24.36
CA MET A 354 -18.47 -21.21 -24.09
C MET A 354 -18.40 -19.70 -23.80
N LEU A 355 -17.29 -19.18 -23.27
CA LEU A 355 -17.08 -17.74 -23.07
C LEU A 355 -16.78 -17.03 -24.39
N ASP A 356 -16.11 -17.70 -25.33
CA ASP A 356 -15.79 -17.15 -26.66
C ASP A 356 -17.06 -16.77 -27.46
N ASP A 357 -18.22 -17.36 -27.11
CA ASP A 357 -19.55 -17.00 -27.64
C ASP A 357 -20.13 -15.68 -27.05
N ARG A 358 -19.35 -14.96 -26.23
CA ARG A 358 -19.50 -13.54 -25.82
C ARG A 358 -20.69 -13.15 -24.93
N LEU A 359 -21.24 -14.06 -24.14
CA LEU A 359 -22.34 -13.76 -23.22
C LEU A 359 -21.90 -13.26 -21.83
N GLY A 360 -20.60 -13.20 -21.54
CA GLY A 360 -20.07 -12.71 -20.27
C GLY A 360 -18.54 -12.74 -20.21
N VAL A 361 -17.96 -12.07 -19.22
CA VAL A 361 -16.51 -11.99 -18.99
C VAL A 361 -16.22 -12.33 -17.54
N ILE A 362 -15.22 -13.18 -17.32
CA ILE A 362 -14.69 -13.46 -15.98
C ILE A 362 -13.70 -12.35 -15.63
N THR A 363 -14.02 -11.58 -14.61
CA THR A 363 -13.18 -10.52 -14.03
C THR A 363 -12.55 -11.01 -12.73
N GLU A 364 -11.65 -10.21 -12.13
CA GLU A 364 -11.13 -10.50 -10.79
C GLU A 364 -12.25 -10.61 -9.74
N TYR A 365 -13.39 -9.95 -9.95
CA TYR A 365 -14.56 -9.97 -9.07
C TYR A 365 -15.53 -11.14 -9.34
N GLY A 366 -15.35 -11.85 -10.46
CA GLY A 366 -16.22 -12.95 -10.90
C GLY A 366 -16.78 -12.72 -12.30
N LEU A 367 -17.72 -13.57 -12.71
CA LEU A 367 -18.36 -13.46 -14.01
C LEU A 367 -19.36 -12.30 -14.00
N ILE A 368 -19.20 -11.39 -14.95
CA ILE A 368 -20.21 -10.38 -15.25
C ILE A 368 -20.84 -10.64 -16.62
N ARG A 369 -22.17 -10.50 -16.70
CA ARG A 369 -22.95 -10.63 -17.93
C ARG A 369 -24.14 -9.68 -17.95
N ARG A 370 -24.68 -9.41 -19.14
CA ARG A 370 -25.97 -8.73 -19.28
C ARG A 370 -27.11 -9.71 -19.06
N LYS A 371 -28.18 -9.26 -18.41
CA LYS A 371 -29.39 -10.06 -18.14
C LYS A 371 -30.20 -10.36 -19.41
N ASP A 372 -30.11 -9.50 -20.41
CA ASP A 372 -30.79 -9.64 -21.71
C ASP A 372 -30.08 -10.60 -22.68
N GLY A 373 -28.95 -11.19 -22.27
CA GLY A 373 -28.15 -12.09 -23.11
C GLY A 373 -27.46 -11.38 -24.28
N GLN A 374 -27.36 -10.05 -24.26
CA GLN A 374 -26.55 -9.31 -25.22
C GLN A 374 -25.07 -9.29 -24.80
N PRO A 375 -24.15 -9.06 -25.75
CA PRO A 375 -22.74 -8.86 -25.44
C PRO A 375 -22.50 -7.67 -24.49
N LEU A 376 -21.46 -7.75 -23.67
CA LEU A 376 -21.00 -6.63 -22.85
C LEU A 376 -20.58 -5.44 -23.74
N PRO A 377 -20.71 -4.19 -23.26
CA PRO A 377 -20.30 -3.01 -24.03
C PRO A 377 -18.81 -3.10 -24.36
N VAL A 378 -18.48 -3.03 -25.64
CA VAL A 378 -17.10 -2.86 -26.13
C VAL A 378 -16.94 -1.38 -26.44
N PHE A 379 -16.16 -0.68 -25.62
CA PHE A 379 -15.73 0.68 -25.95
C PHE A 379 -14.45 0.52 -26.78
N GLN A 380 -14.55 0.82 -28.08
CA GLN A 380 -13.35 0.91 -28.89
C GLN A 380 -12.69 2.26 -28.59
N PRO A 381 -11.36 2.33 -28.45
CA PRO A 381 -10.70 3.63 -28.50
C PRO A 381 -11.05 4.29 -29.83
N GLU A 382 -11.41 5.57 -29.80
CA GLU A 382 -11.72 6.35 -30.99
C GLU A 382 -10.60 6.15 -32.01
N GLN A 383 -10.93 5.49 -33.13
CA GLN A 383 -10.05 5.51 -34.28
C GLN A 383 -9.96 6.96 -34.73
N GLU A 384 -8.76 7.53 -34.79
CA GLU A 384 -8.50 8.79 -35.48
C GLU A 384 -9.09 8.68 -36.90
N ILE A 385 -10.23 9.33 -37.10
CA ILE A 385 -10.89 9.39 -38.40
C ILE A 385 -10.08 10.36 -39.27
N GLY A 386 -9.23 9.77 -40.11
CA GLY A 386 -9.03 10.18 -41.50
C GLY A 386 -8.26 11.49 -41.76
N GLN A 387 -7.00 11.34 -42.16
CA GLN A 387 -6.46 12.14 -43.27
C GLN A 387 -5.91 11.23 -44.37
N GLY A 388 -6.84 10.63 -45.13
CA GLY A 388 -6.56 10.29 -46.51
C GLY A 388 -6.65 11.57 -47.35
N LEU A 389 -5.55 12.27 -47.51
CA LEU A 389 -5.36 13.23 -48.59
C LEU A 389 -4.62 12.51 -49.73
N GLU A 390 -5.41 12.00 -50.67
CA GLU A 390 -4.92 11.76 -52.04
C GLU A 390 -4.39 13.09 -52.59
N MET A 391 -3.12 13.11 -53.02
CA MET A 391 -2.67 14.07 -54.02
C MET A 391 -2.28 13.30 -55.28
N MET A 392 -3.13 13.42 -56.30
CA MET A 392 -2.71 13.39 -57.70
C MET A 392 -2.09 14.73 -58.08
#